data_AF-A0A3C0VKH4-F1
#
_entry.id   AF-A0A3C0VKH4-F1
#
_cell.length_a   1.000
_cell.length_b   1.000
_cell.length_c   1.000
_cell.angle_alpha   90.00
_cell.angle_beta   90.00
_cell.angle_gamma   90.00
#
_symmetry.space_group_name_H-M   'P 1'
#
loop_
_entity.id
_entity.type
_entity.pdbx_description
1 polymer ?
#
loop_
_entity_poly.entity_id
_entity_poly.type
_entity_poly.pdbx_seq_one_letter_code
_entity_poly.pdbx_strand_id
1 'polypeptide(L)'
;LEIADSKKGEINSIVDLLDFYGIKFSKNHVVGDFENAATVETASGRNFAYPYWMRMRQKNMRKDEPVAANLNELLFAETGFFSAKDRLNLLHPIVVTGERISTQDRSLFGDMSTEELALEFDARVQKAKVIVGRVNEKLPSPFFAHGSDNSNPQTFLVLVGDTDWLYDGFSKVGTGSSVTAASRPMNDNHNFFLNLVELTTGSQGLTEIRSRKSPVRVFSKIEAMLFESRKKYHAKEAEFASKIKSAEDSIRQFLQMANVKTETDLPKAAKDEILKIREMIYPLKEDLRNIRLQIRQNVNELFLTIIVFNLITGPVLSVVFLYVLRGYRRKSQGLEIP
;
A
#
# COMPACT_ATOMS: atom_id res chain seq x y z
N LEU A 1 -19.27 3.37 16.86
CA LEU A 1 -19.10 4.10 18.14
C LEU A 1 -18.55 5.46 17.82
N GLU A 2 -19.41 6.45 17.62
CA GLU A 2 -18.97 7.85 17.57
C GLU A 2 -18.68 8.28 19.01
N ILE A 3 -17.40 8.36 19.35
CA ILE A 3 -16.98 8.95 20.63
C ILE A 3 -17.24 10.46 20.47
N ALA A 4 -18.18 10.98 21.25
CA ALA A 4 -18.47 12.41 21.28
C ALA A 4 -17.19 13.21 21.52
N ASP A 5 -17.02 14.33 20.83
CA ASP A 5 -15.84 15.18 21.00
C ASP A 5 -15.74 15.68 22.45
N SER A 6 -14.55 15.57 23.02
CA SER A 6 -14.28 16.05 24.38
C SER A 6 -14.46 17.57 24.47
N LYS A 7 -14.89 18.06 25.63
CA LYS A 7 -14.92 19.51 25.88
C LYS A 7 -13.50 20.06 25.86
N LYS A 8 -13.35 21.33 25.47
CA LYS A 8 -12.05 22.01 25.40
C LYS A 8 -11.34 21.97 26.76
N GLY A 9 -10.23 21.26 26.83
CA GLY A 9 -9.41 21.10 28.04
C GLY A 9 -9.63 19.77 28.79
N GLU A 10 -10.61 18.96 28.39
CA GLU A 10 -10.78 17.59 28.89
C GLU A 10 -10.02 16.60 28.00
N ILE A 11 -9.44 15.57 28.62
CA ILE A 11 -8.74 14.48 27.91
C ILE A 11 -9.53 13.20 28.16
N ASN A 12 -10.47 12.89 27.26
CA ASN A 12 -11.29 11.68 27.35
C ASN A 12 -10.94 10.65 26.27
N SER A 13 -10.10 11.01 25.29
CA SER A 13 -9.66 10.14 24.22
C SER A 13 -8.16 10.28 23.93
N ILE A 14 -7.60 9.30 23.20
CA ILE A 14 -6.22 9.39 22.73
C ILE A 14 -6.00 10.58 21.79
N VAL A 15 -7.03 11.04 21.08
CA VAL A 15 -6.93 12.21 20.19
C VAL A 15 -6.73 13.48 21.01
N ASP A 16 -7.44 13.61 22.13
CA ASP A 16 -7.31 14.76 23.04
C ASP A 16 -5.94 14.78 23.70
N LEU A 17 -5.43 13.59 24.07
CA LEU A 17 -4.09 13.41 24.62
C LEU A 17 -3.01 13.87 23.62
N LEU A 18 -3.12 13.45 22.36
CA LEU A 18 -2.20 13.88 21.31
C LEU A 18 -2.33 15.39 21.06
N ASP A 19 -3.54 15.93 21.09
CA ASP A 19 -3.77 17.36 20.87
C ASP A 19 -3.17 18.23 21.97
N PHE A 20 -3.22 17.76 23.22
CA PHE A 20 -2.56 18.37 24.38
C PHE A 20 -1.04 18.48 24.16
N TYR A 21 -0.41 17.45 23.58
CA TYR A 21 1.01 17.48 23.23
C TYR A 21 1.32 18.32 21.97
N GLY A 22 0.30 18.78 21.25
CA GLY A 22 0.47 19.57 20.01
C GLY A 22 0.52 18.73 18.74
N ILE A 23 0.06 17.48 18.81
CA ILE A 23 0.03 16.52 17.70
C ILE A 23 -1.42 16.33 17.25
N LYS A 24 -1.71 16.66 15.99
CA LYS A 24 -3.00 16.41 15.36
C LYS A 24 -3.02 15.04 14.72
N PHE A 25 -3.99 14.21 15.11
CA PHE A 25 -4.30 12.94 14.46
C PHE A 25 -5.63 13.03 13.70
N SER A 26 -5.58 12.76 12.40
CA SER A 26 -6.76 12.79 11.52
C SER A 26 -7.51 11.46 11.55
N LYS A 27 -8.19 11.13 12.66
CA LYS A 27 -8.89 9.84 12.83
C LYS A 27 -10.05 9.59 11.85
N ASN A 28 -10.73 10.65 11.40
CA ASN A 28 -11.91 10.53 10.53
C ASN A 28 -11.56 10.59 9.04
N HIS A 29 -10.28 10.74 8.70
CA HIS A 29 -9.82 10.81 7.32
C HIS A 29 -8.77 9.74 7.08
N VAL A 30 -9.00 8.93 6.05
CA VAL A 30 -8.05 7.95 5.57
C VAL A 30 -7.15 8.61 4.54
N VAL A 31 -5.84 8.44 4.66
CA VAL A 31 -4.90 8.83 3.60
C VAL A 31 -4.67 7.65 2.65
N GLY A 32 -4.76 7.92 1.36
CA GLY A 32 -4.37 6.97 0.31
C GLY A 32 -3.21 7.51 -0.51
N ASP A 33 -2.46 6.59 -1.09
CA ASP A 33 -1.24 6.85 -1.84
C ASP A 33 -1.24 6.08 -3.16
N PHE A 34 -1.23 6.82 -4.26
CA PHE A 34 -1.27 6.25 -5.60
C PHE A 34 0.00 5.48 -5.98
N GLU A 35 1.15 5.93 -5.46
CA GLU A 35 2.45 5.32 -5.75
C GLU A 35 2.59 4.01 -4.99
N ASN A 36 2.20 4.02 -3.72
CA ASN A 36 2.39 2.89 -2.80
C ASN A 36 1.16 1.98 -2.70
N ALA A 37 0.18 2.13 -3.60
CA ALA A 37 -1.02 1.32 -3.67
C ALA A 37 -0.74 -0.20 -3.72
N ALA A 38 -1.38 -0.95 -2.82
CA ALA A 38 -1.38 -2.41 -2.78
C ALA A 38 -2.25 -2.99 -3.89
N THR A 39 -1.96 -4.22 -4.30
CA THR A 39 -2.84 -4.96 -5.21
C THR A 39 -3.86 -5.74 -4.40
N VAL A 40 -5.13 -5.57 -4.71
CA VAL A 40 -6.25 -6.30 -4.09
C VAL A 40 -7.03 -7.07 -5.14
N GLU A 41 -7.71 -8.11 -4.69
CA GLU A 41 -8.53 -8.97 -5.53
C GLU A 41 -10.02 -8.69 -5.27
N THR A 42 -10.79 -8.49 -6.33
CA THR A 42 -12.25 -8.41 -6.26
C THR A 42 -12.85 -9.80 -6.03
N ALA A 43 -14.11 -9.87 -5.58
CA ALA A 43 -14.87 -11.12 -5.52
C ALA A 43 -14.96 -11.87 -6.88
N SER A 44 -14.75 -11.17 -8.00
CA SER A 44 -14.72 -11.75 -9.36
C SER A 44 -13.35 -12.34 -9.76
N GLY A 45 -12.37 -12.35 -8.85
CA GLY A 45 -11.00 -12.82 -9.12
C GLY A 45 -10.12 -11.82 -9.88
N ARG A 46 -10.60 -10.59 -10.07
CA ARG A 46 -9.84 -9.53 -10.76
C ARG A 46 -8.95 -8.76 -9.79
N ASN A 47 -7.67 -8.63 -10.15
CA ASN A 47 -6.69 -7.84 -9.41
C ASN A 47 -6.62 -6.39 -9.90
N PHE A 48 -6.62 -5.44 -8.97
CA PHE A 48 -6.43 -4.01 -9.24
C PHE A 48 -5.63 -3.33 -8.11
N ALA A 49 -5.15 -2.11 -8.36
CA ALA A 49 -4.41 -1.34 -7.37
C ALA A 49 -5.38 -0.53 -6.50
N TYR A 50 -5.32 -0.72 -5.19
CA TYR A 50 -6.15 -0.01 -4.22
C TYR A 50 -5.28 0.98 -3.41
N PRO A 51 -5.45 2.29 -3.59
CA PRO A 51 -4.54 3.30 -3.03
C PRO A 51 -4.67 3.51 -1.52
N TYR A 52 -5.77 3.08 -0.90
CA TYR A 52 -5.98 3.20 0.55
C TYR A 52 -5.41 2.01 1.35
N TRP A 53 -4.95 0.96 0.67
CA TRP A 53 -4.05 -0.04 1.24
C TRP A 53 -2.65 0.23 0.69
N MET A 54 -1.71 0.55 1.57
CA MET A 54 -0.42 1.10 1.17
C MET A 54 0.72 0.16 1.55
N ARG A 55 1.48 -0.27 0.54
CA ARG A 55 2.74 -1.00 0.69
C ARG A 55 3.88 0.01 0.74
N MET A 56 4.22 0.42 1.95
CA MET A 56 5.26 1.41 2.25
C MET A 56 6.61 0.74 2.16
N ARG A 57 7.46 1.20 1.24
CA ARG A 57 8.78 0.59 0.97
C ARG A 57 9.89 1.40 1.60
N GLN A 58 11.14 0.95 1.46
CA GLN A 58 12.32 1.65 1.99
C GLN A 58 12.38 3.15 1.66
N LYS A 59 11.91 3.57 0.47
CA LYS A 59 11.87 4.99 0.07
C LYS A 59 10.93 5.85 0.94
N ASN A 60 9.93 5.22 1.54
CA ASN A 60 8.93 5.83 2.41
C ASN A 60 9.35 5.85 3.88
N MET A 61 10.46 5.19 4.20
CA MET A 61 10.96 5.01 5.56
C MET A 61 12.22 5.86 5.78
N ARG A 62 12.30 6.43 6.97
CA ARG A 62 13.45 7.23 7.40
C ARG A 62 14.59 6.30 7.80
N LYS A 63 15.70 6.35 7.05
CA LYS A 63 16.88 5.50 7.29
C LYS A 63 17.65 5.87 8.55
N ASP A 64 17.47 7.11 9.02
CA ASP A 64 17.94 7.64 10.30
C ASP A 64 17.18 7.07 11.51
N GLU A 65 16.12 6.29 11.28
CA GLU A 65 15.35 5.63 12.33
C GLU A 65 15.75 4.16 12.47
N PRO A 66 16.42 3.73 13.56
CA PRO A 66 16.90 2.36 13.73
C PRO A 66 15.78 1.30 13.62
N VAL A 67 14.56 1.67 14.01
CA VAL A 67 13.39 0.78 13.96
C VAL A 67 12.95 0.45 12.53
N ALA A 68 13.31 1.28 11.56
CA ALA A 68 12.92 1.12 10.16
C ALA A 68 14.10 0.83 9.21
N ALA A 69 15.34 0.99 9.67
CA ALA A 69 16.55 0.95 8.84
C ALA A 69 16.72 -0.33 7.99
N ASN A 70 16.34 -1.50 8.53
CA ASN A 70 16.50 -2.81 7.86
C ASN A 70 15.19 -3.44 7.35
N LEU A 71 14.10 -2.67 7.36
CA LEU A 71 12.82 -3.11 6.82
C LEU A 71 12.80 -2.91 5.30
N ASN A 72 12.09 -3.76 4.57
CA ASN A 72 11.93 -3.60 3.13
C ASN A 72 10.53 -3.07 2.78
N GLU A 73 9.50 -3.58 3.44
CA GLU A 73 8.11 -3.21 3.15
C GLU A 73 7.19 -3.35 4.36
N LEU A 74 6.38 -2.34 4.61
CA LEU A 74 5.28 -2.34 5.58
C LEU A 74 3.94 -2.22 4.84
N LEU A 75 2.88 -2.80 5.39
CA LEU A 75 1.52 -2.65 4.87
C LEU A 75 0.66 -1.91 5.88
N PHE A 76 0.00 -0.85 5.44
CA PHE A 76 -1.00 -0.13 6.21
C PHE A 76 -2.32 -0.13 5.46
N ALA A 77 -3.41 -0.45 6.15
CA ALA A 77 -4.75 -0.48 5.59
C ALA A 77 -5.56 0.67 6.20
N GLU A 78 -6.07 1.57 5.35
CA GLU A 78 -7.00 2.63 5.76
C GLU A 78 -6.48 3.51 6.92
N THR A 79 -5.20 3.83 6.85
CA THR A 79 -4.50 4.55 7.93
C THR A 79 -4.88 6.04 7.97
N GLY A 80 -4.94 6.57 9.18
CA GLY A 80 -4.95 8.01 9.42
C GLY A 80 -3.55 8.63 9.27
N PHE A 81 -3.44 9.92 9.54
CA PHE A 81 -2.17 10.63 9.47
C PHE A 81 -2.00 11.64 10.60
N PHE A 82 -0.74 11.96 10.88
CA PHE A 82 -0.32 12.88 11.93
C PHE A 82 0.25 14.17 11.35
N SER A 83 0.08 15.26 12.09
CA SER A 83 0.78 16.53 11.86
C SER A 83 1.10 17.20 13.19
N ALA A 84 2.23 17.90 13.27
CA ALA A 84 2.55 18.80 14.38
C ALA A 84 1.93 20.17 14.08
N LYS A 85 1.38 20.84 15.10
CA LYS A 85 0.83 22.21 14.97
C LYS A 85 1.96 23.24 14.81
N ASP A 86 2.51 23.69 15.93
CA ASP A 86 3.35 24.89 16.01
C ASP A 86 4.77 24.60 16.52
N ARG A 87 5.04 23.35 16.94
CA ARG A 87 6.35 22.91 17.41
C ARG A 87 7.09 22.19 16.30
N LEU A 88 7.98 22.92 15.61
CA LEU A 88 8.94 22.30 14.72
C LEU A 88 9.74 21.24 15.49
N ASN A 89 9.91 20.06 14.88
CA ASN A 89 10.66 18.91 15.41
C ASN A 89 10.03 18.10 16.54
N LEU A 90 8.83 18.42 17.01
CA LEU A 90 8.15 17.57 18.00
C LEU A 90 7.86 16.16 17.44
N LEU A 91 7.39 16.10 16.20
CA LEU A 91 7.03 14.86 15.51
C LEU A 91 8.14 14.49 14.51
N HIS A 92 8.93 13.50 14.84
CA HIS A 92 9.90 12.92 13.93
C HIS A 92 9.22 11.84 13.08
N PRO A 93 9.17 11.98 11.74
CA PRO A 93 8.58 10.96 10.90
C PRO A 93 9.43 9.67 10.92
N ILE A 94 8.77 8.51 10.93
CA ILE A 94 9.40 7.20 10.69
C ILE A 94 8.95 6.69 9.31
N VAL A 95 7.65 6.74 9.04
CA VAL A 95 7.05 6.34 7.76
C VAL A 95 6.19 7.49 7.22
N VAL A 96 6.43 7.85 5.97
CA VAL A 96 5.73 8.92 5.26
C VAL A 96 5.17 8.44 3.93
N THR A 97 4.00 8.95 3.55
CA THR A 97 3.44 8.71 2.22
C THR A 97 4.35 9.27 1.12
N GLY A 98 4.09 8.88 -0.12
CA GLY A 98 4.60 9.58 -1.30
C GLY A 98 3.93 10.94 -1.49
N GLU A 99 4.09 11.50 -2.70
CA GLU A 99 3.60 12.83 -3.04
C GLU A 99 2.23 12.80 -3.73
N ARG A 100 1.86 11.69 -4.38
CA ARG A 100 0.57 11.54 -5.07
C ARG A 100 -0.48 10.91 -4.16
N ILE A 101 -1.05 11.75 -3.31
CA ILE A 101 -1.95 11.32 -2.24
C ILE A 101 -3.32 11.98 -2.35
N SER A 102 -4.31 11.31 -1.77
CA SER A 102 -5.64 11.86 -1.49
C SER A 102 -6.03 11.50 -0.07
N THR A 103 -6.97 12.26 0.49
CA THR A 103 -7.58 11.95 1.78
C THR A 103 -9.09 11.85 1.61
N GLN A 104 -9.68 10.81 2.18
CA GLN A 104 -11.10 10.53 2.07
C GLN A 104 -11.73 10.39 3.45
N ASP A 105 -12.99 10.78 3.59
CA ASP A 105 -13.73 10.58 4.84
C ASP A 105 -13.92 9.07 5.12
N ARG A 106 -13.73 8.67 6.38
CA ARG A 106 -13.82 7.27 6.80
C ARG A 106 -15.22 6.69 6.61
N SER A 107 -16.28 7.49 6.67
CA SER A 107 -17.67 7.05 6.47
C SER A 107 -17.87 6.38 5.11
N LEU A 108 -17.20 6.87 4.07
CA LEU A 108 -17.35 6.37 2.69
C LEU A 108 -16.82 4.95 2.49
N PHE A 109 -15.94 4.47 3.38
CA PHE A 109 -15.39 3.11 3.31
C PHE A 109 -16.41 2.04 3.73
N GLY A 110 -17.48 2.44 4.43
CA GLY A 110 -18.63 1.57 4.72
C GLY A 110 -19.66 1.54 3.58
N ASP A 111 -19.75 2.63 2.81
CA ASP A 111 -20.80 2.82 1.80
C ASP A 111 -20.35 2.40 0.40
N MET A 112 -19.07 2.55 0.09
CA MET A 112 -18.51 2.32 -1.24
C MET A 112 -17.64 1.07 -1.28
N SER A 113 -17.61 0.44 -2.46
CA SER A 113 -16.70 -0.67 -2.71
C SER A 113 -15.24 -0.18 -2.90
N THR A 114 -14.29 -1.09 -2.70
CA THR A 114 -12.85 -0.80 -2.91
C THR A 114 -12.52 -0.38 -4.34
N GLU A 115 -13.25 -0.89 -5.35
CA GLU A 115 -13.06 -0.49 -6.74
C GLU A 115 -13.57 0.93 -7.00
N GLU A 116 -14.73 1.30 -6.46
CA GLU A 116 -15.24 2.67 -6.59
C GLU A 116 -14.30 3.68 -5.92
N LEU A 117 -13.85 3.39 -4.70
CA LEU A 117 -12.88 4.21 -3.99
C LEU A 117 -11.55 4.33 -4.74
N ALA A 118 -11.10 3.28 -5.43
CA ALA A 118 -9.88 3.34 -6.25
C ALA A 118 -10.06 4.20 -7.50
N LEU A 119 -11.23 4.15 -8.14
CA LEU A 119 -11.53 4.90 -9.35
C LEU A 119 -11.74 6.39 -9.07
N GLU A 120 -12.36 6.72 -7.94
CA GLU A 120 -12.59 8.10 -7.50
C GLU A 120 -11.34 8.74 -6.87
N PHE A 121 -10.24 8.01 -6.78
CA PHE A 121 -9.02 8.51 -6.17
C PHE A 121 -8.39 9.66 -6.96
N ASP A 122 -8.35 10.84 -6.36
CA ASP A 122 -7.73 12.01 -6.97
C ASP A 122 -6.22 12.10 -6.66
N ALA A 123 -5.39 11.59 -7.58
CA ALA A 123 -3.93 11.49 -7.43
C ALA A 123 -3.16 12.81 -7.62
N ARG A 124 -3.56 13.85 -6.87
CA ARG A 124 -2.90 15.17 -6.81
C ARG A 124 -1.55 15.10 -6.09
N VAL A 125 -0.64 15.97 -6.50
CA VAL A 125 0.62 16.17 -5.80
C VAL A 125 0.36 17.00 -4.55
N GLN A 126 0.63 16.44 -3.37
CA GLN A 126 0.49 17.08 -2.07
C GLN A 126 1.73 16.78 -1.21
N LYS A 127 1.87 17.51 -0.10
CA LYS A 127 2.93 17.24 0.88
C LYS A 127 2.72 15.84 1.49
N ALA A 128 3.78 15.04 1.50
CA ALA A 128 3.81 13.74 2.16
C ALA A 128 3.29 13.83 3.60
N LYS A 129 2.45 12.88 3.99
CA LYS A 129 1.86 12.81 5.33
C LYS A 129 2.57 11.78 6.18
N VAL A 130 2.67 12.05 7.48
CA VAL A 130 3.28 11.17 8.45
C VAL A 130 2.23 10.15 8.90
N ILE A 131 2.46 8.87 8.63
CA ILE A 131 1.56 7.78 9.06
C ILE A 131 2.12 7.03 10.27
N VAL A 132 3.44 7.08 10.44
CA VAL A 132 4.13 6.62 11.64
C VAL A 132 5.15 7.67 12.04
N GLY A 133 5.15 8.06 13.31
CA GLY A 133 6.10 9.03 13.83
C GLY A 133 6.49 8.73 15.27
N ARG A 134 7.57 9.36 15.72
CA ARG A 134 8.00 9.33 17.11
C ARG A 134 8.12 10.72 17.70
N VAL A 135 8.01 10.78 19.01
CA VAL A 135 8.29 11.94 19.83
C VAL A 135 9.31 11.50 20.87
N ASN A 136 10.38 12.27 21.01
CA ASN A 136 11.44 11.99 21.98
C ASN A 136 11.79 13.27 22.73
N GLU A 137 10.86 13.72 23.58
CA GLU A 137 10.99 14.95 24.35
C GLU A 137 10.48 14.75 25.77
N LYS A 138 10.76 15.74 26.61
CA LYS A 138 10.19 15.86 27.95
C LYS A 138 8.75 16.31 27.85
N LEU A 139 7.82 15.35 27.89
CA LEU A 139 6.39 15.62 27.81
C LEU A 139 5.81 15.85 29.21
N PRO A 140 5.08 16.96 29.44
CA PRO A 140 4.40 17.19 30.71
C PRO A 140 3.23 16.23 30.87
N SER A 141 3.00 15.70 32.07
CA SER A 141 1.79 14.90 32.31
C SER A 141 0.54 15.78 32.25
N PRO A 142 -0.49 15.41 31.47
CA PRO A 142 -1.77 16.13 31.46
C PRO A 142 -2.61 15.92 32.72
N PHE A 143 -2.30 14.90 33.53
CA PHE A 143 -3.11 14.50 34.67
C PHE A 143 -2.61 15.07 36.00
N PHE A 144 -1.43 15.71 36.03
CA PHE A 144 -0.89 16.38 37.21
C PHE A 144 -1.12 17.89 37.13
N ALA A 145 -1.57 18.48 38.24
CA ALA A 145 -1.75 19.92 38.35
C ALA A 145 -0.41 20.65 38.14
N HIS A 146 -0.45 21.82 37.49
CA HIS A 146 0.72 22.71 37.36
C HIS A 146 1.30 23.00 38.75
N GLY A 147 2.47 22.42 39.07
CA GLY A 147 3.24 22.76 40.28
C GLY A 147 3.54 21.63 41.27
N SER A 148 3.05 20.39 41.07
CA SER A 148 3.68 19.25 41.76
C SER A 148 5.01 18.92 41.08
N ASP A 149 6.00 18.46 41.84
CA ASP A 149 7.37 18.20 41.40
C ASP A 149 7.44 17.33 40.13
N ASN A 150 7.42 18.01 38.98
CA ASN A 150 7.32 17.41 37.65
C ASN A 150 8.72 17.23 37.11
N SER A 151 9.39 16.16 37.52
CA SER A 151 10.47 15.63 36.70
C SER A 151 9.85 15.19 35.38
N ASN A 152 9.82 16.06 34.35
CA ASN A 152 9.34 15.69 33.02
C ASN A 152 10.28 14.58 32.52
N PRO A 153 9.89 13.30 32.60
CA PRO A 153 10.80 12.23 32.25
C PRO A 153 10.96 12.28 30.74
N GLN A 154 12.16 11.94 30.26
CA GLN A 154 12.38 11.76 28.83
C GLN A 154 11.39 10.69 28.37
N THR A 155 10.41 11.09 27.57
CA THR A 155 9.33 10.20 27.15
C THR A 155 9.52 9.85 25.69
N PHE A 156 9.50 8.56 25.43
CA PHE A 156 9.53 8.01 24.09
C PHE A 156 8.13 7.58 23.70
N LEU A 157 7.54 8.27 22.73
CA LEU A 157 6.20 7.99 22.23
C LEU A 157 6.29 7.64 20.75
N VAL A 158 5.67 6.53 20.35
CA VAL A 158 5.54 6.12 18.94
C VAL A 158 4.07 6.14 18.58
N LEU A 159 3.77 6.73 17.43
CA LEU A 159 2.45 6.94 16.90
C LEU A 159 2.31 6.15 15.61
N VAL A 160 1.28 5.30 15.54
CA VAL A 160 0.92 4.54 14.35
C VAL A 160 -0.53 4.86 14.01
N GLY A 161 -0.80 5.29 12.77
CA GLY A 161 -2.11 5.79 12.35
C GLY A 161 -3.11 4.69 11.96
N ASP A 162 -2.71 3.43 12.06
CA ASP A 162 -3.47 2.24 11.67
C ASP A 162 -3.60 1.33 12.90
N THR A 163 -4.78 0.76 13.14
CA THR A 163 -5.03 -0.22 14.22
C THR A 163 -4.80 -1.66 13.76
N ASP A 164 -4.94 -1.93 12.47
CA ASP A 164 -4.99 -3.27 11.89
C ASP A 164 -3.66 -3.69 11.27
N TRP A 165 -2.64 -2.81 11.30
CA TRP A 165 -1.32 -3.09 10.75
C TRP A 165 -0.64 -4.34 11.35
N LEU A 166 -0.95 -4.73 12.59
CA LEU A 166 -0.41 -5.95 13.21
C LEU A 166 -1.30 -7.19 12.98
N TYR A 167 -2.45 -7.03 12.33
CA TYR A 167 -3.36 -8.14 12.06
C TYR A 167 -2.71 -9.18 11.15
N ASP A 168 -2.85 -10.45 11.50
CA ASP A 168 -2.23 -11.57 10.80
C ASP A 168 -2.68 -11.67 9.34
N GLY A 169 -3.94 -11.36 9.03
CA GLY A 169 -4.45 -11.36 7.66
C GLY A 169 -3.78 -10.31 6.74
N PHE A 170 -3.20 -9.26 7.32
CA PHE A 170 -2.42 -8.26 6.59
C PHE A 170 -0.92 -8.51 6.63
N SER A 171 -0.43 -9.42 7.48
CA SER A 171 1.00 -9.54 7.78
C SER A 171 1.60 -10.90 7.43
N LYS A 172 0.77 -11.93 7.30
CA LYS A 172 1.19 -13.31 7.04
C LYS A 172 0.42 -13.90 5.87
N VAL A 173 1.07 -14.78 5.12
CA VAL A 173 0.43 -15.64 4.11
C VAL A 173 0.53 -17.08 4.60
N GLY A 174 -0.62 -17.73 4.81
CA GLY A 174 -0.71 -19.15 5.13
C GLY A 174 -0.93 -19.98 3.88
N THR A 175 -0.07 -20.96 3.62
CA THR A 175 -0.31 -21.97 2.58
C THR A 175 -0.92 -23.22 3.22
N GLY A 176 -2.26 -23.28 3.32
CA GLY A 176 -3.02 -24.49 3.65
C GLY A 176 -3.85 -24.43 4.94
N SER A 177 -4.85 -25.33 5.03
CA SER A 177 -5.76 -25.51 6.17
C SER A 177 -5.21 -26.39 7.29
N SER A 178 -3.95 -26.82 7.19
CA SER A 178 -3.31 -27.73 8.15
C SER A 178 -2.42 -26.97 9.13
N VAL A 179 -2.38 -27.41 10.39
CA VAL A 179 -1.60 -26.81 11.49
C VAL A 179 -0.08 -26.78 11.22
N THR A 180 0.40 -27.55 10.23
CA THR A 180 1.80 -27.55 9.75
C THR A 180 2.06 -26.63 8.56
N ALA A 181 1.06 -25.84 8.11
CA ALA A 181 1.25 -24.83 7.09
C ALA A 181 2.27 -23.79 7.56
N ALA A 182 3.46 -23.79 6.95
CA ALA A 182 4.50 -22.82 7.25
C ALA A 182 3.99 -21.40 6.92
N SER A 183 3.67 -20.62 7.95
CA SER A 183 3.29 -19.22 7.82
C SER A 183 4.51 -18.43 7.36
N ARG A 184 4.43 -17.80 6.19
CA ARG A 184 5.48 -16.93 5.66
C ARG A 184 5.08 -15.47 5.83
N PRO A 185 5.98 -14.59 6.30
CA PRO A 185 5.69 -13.18 6.40
C PRO A 185 5.45 -12.60 5.00
N MET A 186 4.38 -11.82 4.85
CA MET A 186 4.06 -11.11 3.60
C MET A 186 4.76 -9.74 3.54
N ASN A 187 4.99 -9.14 4.69
CA ASN A 187 5.63 -7.84 4.90
C ASN A 187 6.42 -7.86 6.22
N ASP A 188 6.96 -6.70 6.59
CA ASP A 188 7.77 -6.51 7.78
C ASP A 188 7.01 -5.93 8.99
N ASN A 189 5.68 -5.94 9.01
CA ASN A 189 4.90 -5.34 10.12
C ASN A 189 5.28 -5.97 11.47
N HIS A 190 5.43 -7.30 11.53
CA HIS A 190 5.90 -7.99 12.73
C HIS A 190 7.34 -7.61 13.12
N ASN A 191 8.25 -7.48 12.14
CA ASN A 191 9.62 -7.06 12.40
C ASN A 191 9.66 -5.62 12.95
N PHE A 192 8.82 -4.74 12.41
CA PHE A 192 8.70 -3.37 12.90
C PHE A 192 8.17 -3.34 14.34
N PHE A 193 7.13 -4.11 14.66
CA PHE A 193 6.64 -4.23 16.03
C PHE A 193 7.73 -4.70 17.01
N LEU A 194 8.49 -5.73 16.66
CA LEU A 194 9.61 -6.21 17.48
C LEU A 194 10.67 -5.11 17.67
N ASN A 195 11.03 -4.40 16.60
CA ASN A 195 11.96 -3.28 16.70
C ASN A 195 11.43 -2.16 17.62
N LEU A 196 10.12 -1.88 17.62
CA LEU A 196 9.50 -0.90 18.51
C LEU A 196 9.57 -1.35 19.97
N VAL A 197 9.25 -2.60 20.27
CA VAL A 197 9.36 -3.17 21.62
C VAL A 197 10.82 -3.10 22.11
N GLU A 198 11.78 -3.49 21.26
CA GLU A 198 13.20 -3.38 21.56
C GLU A 198 13.65 -1.93 21.81
N LEU A 199 13.11 -0.97 21.07
CA LEU A 199 13.39 0.45 21.27
C LEU A 199 12.83 0.95 22.62
N THR A 200 11.60 0.57 22.97
CA THR A 200 10.98 0.96 24.24
C THR A 200 11.64 0.33 25.48
N THR A 201 12.26 -0.84 25.33
CA THR A 201 12.95 -1.55 26.41
C THR A 201 14.38 -1.03 26.68
N GLY A 202 14.85 -0.05 25.92
CA GLY A 202 15.92 0.85 26.39
C GLY A 202 17.37 0.47 26.09
N SER A 203 17.65 -0.42 25.14
CA SER A 203 19.04 -0.73 24.73
C SER A 203 19.53 0.16 23.57
N GLN A 204 19.54 1.49 23.75
CA GLN A 204 19.88 2.45 22.70
C GLN A 204 21.25 2.19 22.03
N GLY A 205 22.21 1.58 22.74
CA GLY A 205 23.53 1.21 22.22
C GLY A 205 23.60 -0.10 21.43
N LEU A 206 22.51 -0.88 21.37
CA LEU A 206 22.45 -2.20 20.70
C LEU A 206 21.42 -2.26 19.56
N THR A 207 20.61 -1.20 19.38
CA THR A 207 19.56 -1.15 18.35
C THR A 207 20.15 -1.11 16.93
N GLU A 208 21.26 -0.41 16.70
CA GLU A 208 21.90 -0.30 15.38
C GLU A 208 22.48 -1.63 14.86
N ILE A 209 22.87 -2.54 15.76
CA ILE A 209 23.49 -3.83 15.40
C ILE A 209 22.43 -4.92 15.18
N ARG A 210 21.21 -4.75 15.72
CA ARG A 210 20.21 -5.83 15.85
C ARG A 210 19.00 -5.72 14.93
N SER A 211 18.80 -4.61 14.21
CA SER A 211 17.64 -4.45 13.34
C SER A 211 17.54 -5.63 12.37
N ARG A 212 16.44 -6.39 12.47
CA ARG A 212 16.28 -7.66 11.75
C ARG A 212 16.23 -7.37 10.25
N LYS A 213 17.05 -8.10 9.48
CA LYS A 213 17.01 -8.00 8.03
C LYS A 213 15.68 -8.54 7.53
N SER A 214 14.98 -7.72 6.75
CA SER A 214 13.73 -8.12 6.14
C SER A 214 13.90 -9.33 5.21
N PRO A 215 13.00 -10.34 5.32
CA PRO A 215 12.97 -11.48 4.42
C PRO A 215 12.27 -11.18 3.07
N VAL A 216 11.55 -10.05 2.96
CA VAL A 216 10.71 -9.73 1.80
C VAL A 216 11.48 -8.86 0.81
N ARG A 217 11.68 -9.31 -0.43
CA ARG A 217 12.37 -8.50 -1.46
C ARG A 217 11.46 -8.20 -2.63
N VAL A 218 11.30 -6.92 -2.95
CA VAL A 218 10.51 -6.44 -4.11
C VAL A 218 11.41 -6.02 -5.27
N PHE A 219 10.88 -6.11 -6.49
CA PHE A 219 11.57 -5.66 -7.71
C PHE A 219 11.25 -4.19 -7.98
N SER A 220 12.14 -3.28 -7.57
CA SER A 220 11.96 -1.83 -7.68
C SER A 220 11.72 -1.32 -9.11
N LYS A 221 12.37 -1.92 -10.12
CA LYS A 221 12.16 -1.55 -11.53
C LYS A 221 10.75 -1.90 -12.01
N ILE A 222 10.24 -3.06 -11.60
CA ILE A 222 8.88 -3.50 -11.97
C ILE A 222 7.84 -2.58 -11.32
N GLU A 223 8.06 -2.21 -10.07
CA GLU A 223 7.24 -1.23 -9.36
C GLU A 223 7.19 0.12 -10.10
N ALA A 224 8.35 0.66 -10.48
CA ALA A 224 8.42 1.94 -11.19
C ALA A 224 7.64 1.88 -12.52
N MET A 225 7.78 0.79 -13.29
CA MET A 225 7.04 0.59 -14.54
C MET A 225 5.52 0.49 -14.34
N LEU A 226 5.07 -0.21 -13.29
CA LEU A 226 3.65 -0.29 -12.93
C LEU A 226 3.12 1.09 -12.55
N PHE A 227 3.87 1.85 -11.76
CA PHE A 227 3.49 3.20 -11.36
C PHE A 227 3.36 4.13 -12.57
N GLU A 228 4.35 4.16 -13.46
CA GLU A 228 4.33 4.99 -14.67
C GLU A 228 3.16 4.62 -15.59
N SER A 229 2.91 3.32 -15.76
CA SER A 229 1.80 2.82 -16.58
C SER A 229 0.45 3.20 -15.98
N ARG A 230 0.27 3.02 -14.66
CA ARG A 230 -0.96 3.47 -13.96
C ARG A 230 -1.14 4.98 -14.11
N LYS A 231 -0.10 5.78 -13.88
CA LYS A 231 -0.15 7.24 -14.03
C LYS A 231 -0.62 7.67 -15.42
N LYS A 232 -0.18 6.98 -16.48
CA LYS A 232 -0.57 7.28 -17.86
C LYS A 232 -2.04 6.97 -18.17
N TYR A 233 -2.57 5.87 -17.64
CA TYR A 233 -3.88 5.36 -18.00
C TYR A 233 -4.99 5.64 -16.98
N HIS A 234 -4.66 6.09 -15.78
CA HIS A 234 -5.59 6.32 -14.69
C HIS A 234 -6.79 7.20 -15.06
N ALA A 235 -6.55 8.35 -15.70
CA ALA A 235 -7.62 9.28 -16.05
C ALA A 235 -8.63 8.65 -17.03
N LYS A 236 -8.15 7.86 -17.99
CA LYS A 236 -9.02 7.15 -18.95
C LYS A 236 -9.78 6.01 -18.29
N GLU A 237 -9.13 5.28 -17.38
CA GLU A 237 -9.79 4.22 -16.61
C GLU A 237 -10.92 4.79 -15.75
N ALA A 238 -10.67 5.89 -15.03
CA ALA A 238 -11.68 6.58 -14.23
C ALA A 238 -12.83 7.11 -15.09
N GLU A 239 -12.54 7.71 -16.24
CA GLU A 239 -13.55 8.21 -17.17
C GLU A 239 -14.47 7.08 -17.69
N PHE A 240 -13.90 5.99 -18.19
CA PHE A 240 -14.68 4.87 -18.70
C PHE A 240 -15.44 4.14 -17.60
N ALA A 241 -14.82 3.94 -16.44
CA ALA A 241 -15.49 3.31 -15.32
C ALA A 241 -16.67 4.16 -14.81
N SER A 242 -16.51 5.50 -14.75
CA SER A 242 -17.59 6.42 -14.39
C SER A 242 -18.75 6.35 -15.39
N LYS A 243 -18.47 6.39 -16.70
CA LYS A 243 -19.50 6.24 -17.75
C LYS A 243 -20.26 4.91 -17.64
N ILE A 244 -19.53 3.82 -17.40
CA ILE A 244 -20.13 2.49 -17.20
C ILE A 244 -21.01 2.50 -15.95
N LYS A 245 -20.53 3.04 -14.82
CA LYS A 245 -21.27 3.12 -13.56
C LYS A 245 -22.56 3.92 -13.73
N SER A 246 -22.51 5.12 -14.31
CA SER A 246 -23.71 5.95 -14.55
C SER A 246 -24.74 5.25 -15.45
N ALA A 247 -24.28 4.52 -16.46
CA ALA A 247 -25.15 3.75 -17.33
C ALA A 247 -25.78 2.53 -16.62
N GLU A 248 -25.01 1.82 -15.79
CA GLU A 248 -25.51 0.72 -14.95
C GLU A 248 -26.50 1.21 -13.88
N ASP A 249 -26.24 2.37 -13.28
CA ASP A 249 -27.15 3.00 -12.31
C ASP A 249 -28.45 3.45 -12.98
N SER A 250 -28.39 3.95 -14.21
CA SER A 250 -29.58 4.27 -15.01
C SER A 250 -30.44 3.02 -15.22
N ILE A 251 -29.83 1.88 -15.58
CA ILE A 251 -30.54 0.59 -15.70
C ILE A 251 -31.17 0.20 -14.36
N ARG A 252 -30.44 0.31 -13.25
CA ARG A 252 -30.98 0.00 -11.90
C ARG A 252 -32.17 0.87 -11.55
N GLN A 253 -32.11 2.17 -11.84
CA GLN A 253 -33.23 3.10 -11.61
C GLN A 253 -34.45 2.72 -12.46
N PHE A 254 -34.26 2.37 -13.73
CA PHE A 254 -35.37 1.88 -14.58
C PHE A 254 -36.01 0.60 -14.03
N LEU A 255 -35.21 -0.35 -13.55
CA LEU A 255 -35.71 -1.57 -12.91
C LEU A 255 -36.53 -1.28 -11.64
N GLN A 256 -36.05 -0.34 -10.82
CA GLN A 256 -36.76 0.10 -9.62
C GLN A 256 -38.07 0.81 -9.95
N MET A 257 -38.09 1.71 -10.94
CA MET A 257 -39.30 2.40 -11.41
C MET A 257 -40.34 1.43 -11.98
N ALA A 258 -39.90 0.38 -12.67
CA ALA A 258 -40.78 -0.66 -13.17
C ALA A 258 -41.30 -1.61 -12.07
N ASN A 259 -40.78 -1.53 -10.84
CA ASN A 259 -41.05 -2.43 -9.73
C ASN A 259 -40.81 -3.92 -10.06
N VAL A 260 -39.82 -4.19 -10.92
CA VAL A 260 -39.48 -5.54 -11.39
C VAL A 260 -38.07 -5.90 -10.91
N LYS A 261 -37.92 -7.07 -10.29
CA LYS A 261 -36.62 -7.58 -9.83
C LYS A 261 -35.75 -8.15 -10.97
N THR A 262 -36.38 -8.63 -12.04
CA THR A 262 -35.71 -9.34 -13.13
C THR A 262 -36.10 -8.77 -14.50
N GLU A 263 -35.10 -8.52 -15.34
CA GLU A 263 -35.23 -7.88 -16.67
C GLU A 263 -36.22 -8.57 -17.63
N THR A 264 -36.56 -9.84 -17.38
CA THR A 264 -37.49 -10.63 -18.18
C THR A 264 -38.94 -10.14 -18.14
N ASP A 265 -39.38 -9.46 -17.08
CA ASP A 265 -40.79 -9.06 -16.91
C ASP A 265 -41.08 -7.62 -17.34
N LEU A 266 -40.09 -6.92 -17.92
CA LEU A 266 -40.24 -5.55 -18.40
C LEU A 266 -41.14 -5.45 -19.66
N PRO A 267 -41.94 -4.36 -19.79
CA PRO A 267 -42.63 -4.02 -21.03
C PRO A 267 -41.65 -3.92 -22.21
N LYS A 268 -42.09 -4.32 -23.41
CA LYS A 268 -41.23 -4.36 -24.61
C LYS A 268 -40.51 -3.03 -24.89
N ALA A 269 -41.20 -1.90 -24.70
CA ALA A 269 -40.62 -0.56 -24.88
C ALA A 269 -39.45 -0.27 -23.91
N ALA A 270 -39.54 -0.72 -22.66
CA ALA A 270 -38.47 -0.55 -21.67
C ALA A 270 -37.28 -1.48 -21.94
N LYS A 271 -37.53 -2.66 -22.53
CA LYS A 271 -36.46 -3.58 -22.97
C LYS A 271 -35.63 -2.97 -24.09
N ASP A 272 -36.26 -2.30 -25.05
CA ASP A 272 -35.55 -1.66 -26.18
C ASP A 272 -34.66 -0.49 -25.72
N GLU A 273 -35.08 0.26 -24.70
CA GLU A 273 -34.28 1.35 -24.13
C GLU A 273 -33.07 0.82 -23.35
N ILE A 274 -33.23 -0.23 -22.54
CA ILE A 274 -32.12 -0.90 -21.86
C ILE A 274 -31.14 -1.51 -22.86
N LEU A 275 -31.63 -2.06 -23.97
CA LEU A 275 -30.77 -2.66 -25.01
C LEU A 275 -29.87 -1.60 -25.65
N LYS A 276 -30.39 -0.40 -25.93
CA LYS A 276 -29.58 0.74 -26.41
C LYS A 276 -28.50 1.14 -25.40
N ILE A 277 -28.84 1.18 -24.10
CA ILE A 277 -27.85 1.48 -23.05
C ILE A 277 -26.75 0.40 -23.02
N ARG A 278 -27.12 -0.88 -23.14
CA ARG A 278 -26.13 -1.97 -23.21
C ARG A 278 -25.22 -1.90 -24.43
N GLU A 279 -25.77 -1.57 -25.60
CA GLU A 279 -24.97 -1.37 -26.82
C GLU A 279 -23.95 -0.24 -26.63
N MET A 280 -24.30 0.83 -25.91
CA MET A 280 -23.35 1.90 -25.57
C MET A 280 -22.31 1.47 -24.53
N ILE A 281 -22.66 0.60 -23.58
CA ILE A 281 -21.74 0.11 -22.53
C ILE A 281 -20.70 -0.86 -23.08
N TYR A 282 -21.07 -1.72 -24.03
CA TYR A 282 -20.19 -2.78 -24.54
C TYR A 282 -18.81 -2.29 -25.02
N PRO A 283 -18.70 -1.30 -25.92
CA PRO A 283 -17.40 -0.80 -26.36
C PRO A 283 -16.60 -0.17 -25.20
N LEU A 284 -17.26 0.51 -24.26
CA LEU A 284 -16.59 1.07 -23.08
C LEU A 284 -15.98 -0.03 -22.19
N LYS A 285 -16.67 -1.16 -22.01
CA LYS A 285 -16.15 -2.31 -21.25
C LYS A 285 -14.96 -2.96 -21.97
N GLU A 286 -15.01 -3.05 -23.29
CA GLU A 286 -13.90 -3.55 -24.09
C GLU A 286 -12.67 -2.65 -23.99
N ASP A 287 -12.85 -1.34 -24.15
CA ASP A 287 -11.77 -0.36 -24.04
C ASP A 287 -11.14 -0.36 -22.64
N LEU A 288 -11.96 -0.45 -21.59
CA LEU A 288 -11.48 -0.58 -20.22
C LEU A 288 -10.66 -1.85 -20.02
N ARG A 289 -11.07 -2.98 -20.59
CA ARG A 289 -10.28 -4.22 -20.59
C ARG A 289 -8.96 -4.04 -21.32
N ASN A 290 -8.96 -3.39 -22.48
CA ASN A 290 -7.74 -3.13 -23.26
C ASN A 290 -6.76 -2.22 -22.53
N ILE A 291 -7.24 -1.16 -21.88
CA ILE A 291 -6.41 -0.28 -21.04
C ILE A 291 -5.77 -1.07 -19.88
N ARG A 292 -6.56 -1.89 -19.18
CA ARG A 292 -6.05 -2.72 -18.08
C ARG A 292 -5.01 -3.74 -18.55
N LEU A 293 -5.14 -4.26 -19.76
CA LEU A 293 -4.12 -5.10 -20.39
C LEU A 293 -2.84 -4.29 -20.68
N GLN A 294 -2.97 -3.08 -21.24
CA GLN A 294 -1.83 -2.20 -21.53
C GLN A 294 -1.03 -1.82 -20.27
N ILE A 295 -1.70 -1.64 -19.12
CA ILE A 295 -1.01 -1.40 -17.84
C ILE A 295 -0.05 -2.55 -17.48
N ARG A 296 -0.35 -3.78 -17.89
CA ARG A 296 0.45 -4.99 -17.57
C ARG A 296 1.43 -5.40 -18.67
N GLN A 297 1.19 -5.00 -19.93
CA GLN A 297 1.99 -5.42 -21.09
C GLN A 297 3.48 -5.12 -20.93
N ASN A 298 3.84 -3.88 -20.56
CA ASN A 298 5.24 -3.47 -20.39
C ASN A 298 5.99 -4.34 -19.36
N VAL A 299 5.32 -4.72 -18.26
CA VAL A 299 5.91 -5.57 -17.23
C VAL A 299 6.08 -7.00 -17.74
N ASN A 300 5.09 -7.51 -18.47
CA ASN A 300 5.14 -8.86 -19.04
C ASN A 300 6.27 -8.99 -20.08
N GLU A 301 6.49 -7.97 -20.91
CA GLU A 301 7.59 -7.93 -21.87
C GLU A 301 8.96 -7.96 -21.18
N LEU A 302 9.14 -7.15 -20.12
CA LEU A 302 10.37 -7.18 -19.33
C LEU A 302 10.58 -8.55 -18.68
N PHE A 303 9.53 -9.12 -18.10
CA PHE A 303 9.59 -10.43 -17.44
C PHE A 303 9.97 -11.54 -18.43
N LEU A 304 9.36 -11.56 -19.62
CA LEU A 304 9.71 -12.49 -20.69
C LEU A 304 11.16 -12.32 -21.14
N THR A 305 11.60 -11.08 -21.35
CA THR A 305 13.00 -10.80 -21.74
C THR A 305 13.99 -11.33 -20.70
N ILE A 306 13.73 -11.10 -19.40
CA ILE A 306 14.58 -11.59 -18.31
C ILE A 306 14.56 -13.12 -18.23
N ILE A 307 13.40 -13.75 -18.38
CA ILE A 307 13.27 -15.21 -18.39
C ILE A 307 14.07 -15.82 -19.54
N VAL A 308 13.90 -15.29 -20.76
CA VAL A 308 14.60 -15.77 -21.96
C VAL A 308 16.11 -15.61 -21.78
N PHE A 309 16.55 -14.45 -21.30
CA PHE A 309 17.97 -14.21 -21.02
C PHE A 309 18.52 -15.19 -19.99
N ASN A 310 17.85 -15.38 -18.85
CA ASN A 310 18.28 -16.30 -17.80
C ASN A 310 18.30 -17.76 -18.28
N LEU A 311 17.28 -18.18 -19.04
CA LEU A 311 17.16 -19.52 -19.59
C LEU A 311 18.24 -19.84 -20.62
N ILE A 312 18.58 -18.89 -21.49
CA ILE A 312 19.58 -19.08 -22.56
C ILE A 312 21.02 -18.96 -22.03
N THR A 313 21.25 -18.15 -20.99
CA THR A 313 22.60 -17.88 -20.47
C THR A 313 23.33 -19.15 -20.03
N GLY A 314 22.65 -20.07 -19.32
CA GLY A 314 23.26 -21.32 -18.84
C GLY A 314 23.79 -22.23 -19.96
N PRO A 315 22.93 -22.63 -20.91
CA PRO A 315 23.35 -23.41 -22.08
C PRO A 315 24.45 -22.71 -22.90
N VAL A 316 24.33 -21.40 -23.14
CA VAL A 316 25.34 -20.64 -23.90
C VAL A 316 26.69 -20.65 -23.20
N LEU A 317 26.73 -20.40 -21.88
CA LEU A 317 27.98 -20.47 -21.11
C LEU A 317 28.60 -21.87 -21.14
N SER A 318 27.77 -22.91 -21.10
CA SER A 318 28.23 -24.31 -21.18
C SER A 318 28.87 -24.61 -22.55
N VAL A 319 28.26 -24.16 -23.64
CA VAL A 319 28.79 -24.32 -25.01
C VAL A 319 30.10 -23.53 -25.18
N VAL A 320 30.15 -22.29 -24.71
CA VAL A 320 31.37 -21.46 -24.76
C VAL A 320 32.49 -22.11 -23.96
N PHE A 321 32.21 -22.61 -22.76
CA PHE A 321 33.19 -23.29 -21.91
C PHE A 321 33.75 -24.55 -22.58
N LEU A 322 32.90 -25.38 -23.20
CA LEU A 322 33.33 -26.56 -23.96
C LEU A 322 34.21 -26.17 -25.16
N TYR A 323 33.86 -25.10 -25.87
CA TYR A 323 34.64 -24.62 -27.01
C TYR A 323 36.04 -24.15 -26.59
N VAL A 324 36.12 -23.40 -25.49
CA VAL A 324 37.40 -22.93 -24.90
C VAL A 324 38.27 -24.13 -24.48
N LEU A 325 37.71 -25.10 -23.76
CA LEU A 325 38.45 -26.31 -23.34
C LEU A 325 38.97 -27.11 -24.54
N ARG A 326 38.17 -27.24 -25.60
CA ARG A 326 38.60 -27.92 -26.84
C ARG A 326 39.75 -27.17 -27.52
N GLY A 327 39.73 -25.84 -27.51
CA GLY A 327 40.83 -25.00 -28.00
C GLY A 327 42.14 -25.19 -27.24
N TYR A 328 42.08 -25.20 -25.90
CA TYR A 328 43.26 -25.43 -25.05
C TYR A 328 43.84 -26.85 -25.23
N ARG A 329 43.00 -27.88 -25.32
CA ARG A 329 43.46 -29.26 -25.57
C ARG A 329 44.18 -29.43 -26.90
N ARG A 330 43.69 -28.78 -27.97
CA ARG A 330 44.35 -28.82 -29.29
C ARG A 330 45.73 -28.16 -29.29
N LYS A 331 45.92 -27.06 -28.53
CA LYS A 331 47.23 -26.43 -28.38
C LYS A 331 48.22 -27.29 -27.59
N SER A 332 47.75 -28.06 -26.61
CA SER A 332 48.60 -28.96 -25.82
C SER A 332 49.03 -30.23 -26.56
N GLN A 333 48.28 -30.70 -27.56
CA GLN A 333 48.64 -31.86 -28.40
C GLN A 333 49.56 -31.49 -29.59
N GLY A 334 49.95 -30.21 -29.74
CA GLY A 334 50.90 -29.75 -30.75
C GLY A 334 52.35 -29.60 -30.25
N LEU A 335 52.65 -30.07 -29.04
CA LEU A 335 54.00 -30.14 -28.48
C LEU A 335 54.44 -31.61 -28.40
N GLU A 336 54.66 -32.23 -29.56
CA GLU A 336 55.55 -33.37 -29.65
C GLU A 336 56.99 -32.83 -29.74
N ILE A 337 57.80 -33.16 -28.74
CA ILE A 337 59.23 -32.83 -28.65
C ILE A 337 59.98 -33.70 -29.66
N PRO A 338 60.96 -33.16 -30.43
CA PRO A 338 61.74 -33.91 -31.42
C PRO A 338 62.56 -35.07 -30.85
#